data_AF-A0A9E2UMR6-F1
#
_entry.id   AF-A0A9E2UMR6-F1
#
_cell.length_a   1.000
_cell.length_b   1.000
_cell.length_c   1.000
_cell.angle_alpha   90.00
_cell.angle_beta   90.00
_cell.angle_gamma   90.00
#
_symmetry.space_group_name_H-M   'P 1'
#
loop_
_entity.id
_entity.type
_entity.pdbx_description
1 polymer ?
#
loop_
_entity_poly.entity_id
_entity_poly.type
_entity_poly.pdbx_seq_one_letter_code
_entity_poly.pdbx_strand_id
1 'polypeptide(L)' 'MSRLERHPERHLVARIGWLRAAVLGANDGLVSTASLVVGVAAAEASRGGILIAGVAGLVAGAMSMAAGEYVSV' A
#
# COMPACT_ATOMS: atom_id res chain seq x y z
N MET A 1 -23.65 19.42 -40.26
CA MET A 1 -22.58 18.49 -39.84
C MET A 1 -21.66 19.24 -38.88
N SER A 2 -21.98 19.27 -37.58
CA SER A 2 -21.16 19.95 -36.57
C SER A 2 -19.99 19.07 -36.15
N ARG A 3 -18.76 19.48 -36.46
CA ARG A 3 -17.56 18.98 -35.79
C ARG A 3 -17.60 19.49 -34.35
N LEU A 4 -17.88 18.61 -33.40
CA LEU A 4 -17.62 18.87 -32.00
C LEU A 4 -16.10 18.85 -31.82
N GLU A 5 -15.52 20.06 -31.77
CA GLU A 5 -14.13 20.27 -31.37
C GLU A 5 -13.93 19.63 -29.99
N ARG A 6 -13.04 18.63 -29.90
CA ARG A 6 -12.70 18.00 -28.62
C ARG A 6 -11.96 19.03 -27.77
N HIS A 7 -12.64 19.54 -26.75
CA HIS A 7 -12.02 20.40 -25.75
C HIS A 7 -10.96 19.58 -24.99
N PRO A 8 -9.67 19.98 -24.99
CA PRO A 8 -8.64 19.26 -24.26
C PRO A 8 -8.81 19.54 -22.77
N GLU A 9 -9.50 18.64 -22.06
CA GLU A 9 -9.55 18.68 -20.60
C GLU A 9 -8.19 18.28 -20.01
N ARG A 10 -7.58 19.19 -19.25
CA ARG A 10 -6.31 18.95 -18.55
C ARG A 10 -6.56 18.05 -17.34
N HIS A 11 -6.64 16.74 -17.55
CA HIS A 11 -6.73 15.77 -16.47
C HIS A 11 -5.42 15.75 -15.67
N LEU A 12 -5.43 16.35 -14.49
CA LEU A 12 -4.31 16.34 -13.54
C LEU A 12 -4.07 14.96 -12.88
N VAL A 13 -4.86 13.95 -13.26
CA VAL A 13 -4.83 12.58 -12.72
C VAL A 13 -3.43 11.94 -12.80
N ALA A 14 -2.64 12.29 -13.82
CA ALA A 14 -1.27 11.80 -13.95
C ALA A 14 -0.34 12.24 -12.79
N ARG A 15 -0.60 13.37 -12.12
CA ARG A 15 0.24 13.87 -10.99
C ARG A 15 -0.15 13.29 -9.63
N ILE A 16 -1.30 12.61 -9.51
CA ILE A 16 -1.78 12.01 -8.25
C ILE A 16 -1.53 10.49 -8.17
N GLY A 17 -0.83 9.90 -9.14
CA GLY A 17 -0.50 8.47 -9.15
C GLY A 17 0.23 8.01 -7.89
N TRP A 18 1.20 8.79 -7.42
CA TRP A 18 1.94 8.53 -6.17
C TRP A 18 1.04 8.57 -4.93
N LEU A 19 0.04 9.46 -4.91
CA LEU A 19 -0.91 9.56 -3.79
C LEU A 19 -1.81 8.33 -3.76
N ARG A 20 -2.26 7.86 -4.92
CA ARG A 20 -3.05 6.62 -5.02
C ARG A 20 -2.25 5.42 -4.55
N ALA A 21 -0.99 5.29 -4.97
CA ALA A 21 -0.10 4.22 -4.52
C ALA A 21 0.14 4.28 -3.01
N ALA A 22 0.36 5.47 -2.45
CA ALA A 22 0.53 5.67 -1.01
C ALA A 22 -0.72 5.32 -0.20
N VAL A 23 -1.92 5.72 -0.66
CA VAL A 23 -3.18 5.43 0.04
C VAL A 23 -3.52 3.93 0.00
N LEU A 24 -3.40 3.31 -1.17
CA LEU A 24 -3.63 1.86 -1.31
C LEU A 24 -2.60 1.06 -0.51
N GLY A 25 -1.32 1.46 -0.57
CA GLY A 25 -0.26 0.83 0.20
C GLY A 25 -0.46 0.97 1.71
N ALA A 26 -0.89 2.14 2.19
CA ALA A 26 -1.21 2.32 3.61
C ALA A 26 -2.40 1.45 4.05
N ASN A 27 -3.46 1.38 3.24
CA ASN A 27 -4.62 0.54 3.52
C ASN A 27 -4.23 -0.94 3.62
N ASP A 28 -3.52 -1.44 2.62
CA ASP A 28 -3.14 -2.84 2.54
C ASP A 28 -2.11 -3.20 3.62
N GLY A 29 -1.18 -2.30 3.92
CA GLY A 29 -0.19 -2.45 4.98
C GLY A 29 -0.79 -2.52 6.38
N LEU A 30 -1.81 -1.70 6.67
CA LEU A 30 -2.47 -1.68 7.98
C LEU A 30 -3.29 -2.95 8.21
N VAL A 31 -4.11 -3.34 7.23
CA VAL A 31 -4.94 -4.55 7.33
C VAL A 31 -4.05 -5.79 7.44
N SER A 32 -2.99 -5.89 6.64
CA SER A 32 -2.09 -7.04 6.66
C SER A 32 -1.30 -7.15 7.96
N THR A 33 -0.77 -6.03 8.47
CA THR A 33 0.00 -6.01 9.73
C THR A 33 -0.89 -6.31 10.93
N ALA A 34 -2.09 -5.73 10.98
CA ALA A 34 -3.06 -6.01 12.04
C ALA A 34 -3.47 -7.48 12.04
N SER A 35 -3.77 -8.05 10.87
CA SER A 35 -4.14 -9.46 10.73
C SER A 35 -3.01 -10.39 11.16
N LEU A 36 -1.76 -10.07 10.78
CA LEU A 36 -0.57 -10.81 11.19
C LEU A 36 -0.39 -10.76 12.72
N VAL A 37 -0.45 -9.57 13.33
CA VAL A 37 -0.30 -9.39 14.78
C VAL A 37 -1.40 -10.15 15.55
N VAL A 38 -2.64 -10.08 15.08
CA VAL A 38 -3.76 -10.83 15.66
C VAL A 38 -3.53 -12.34 15.55
N GLY A 39 -3.08 -12.84 14.39
CA GLY A 39 -2.79 -14.26 14.19
C GLY A 39 -1.66 -14.76 15.09
N VAL A 40 -0.58 -13.98 15.21
CA VAL A 40 0.56 -14.32 16.08
C VAL A 40 0.16 -14.26 17.56
N ALA A 41 -0.67 -13.30 17.96
CA ALA A 41 -1.20 -13.22 19.31
C ALA A 41 -2.14 -14.40 19.63
N ALA A 42 -2.98 -14.82 18.68
CA ALA A 42 -3.84 -15.98 18.81
C ALA A 42 -3.08 -17.31 18.92
N ALA A 43 -1.85 -17.37 18.37
CA ALA A 43 -0.93 -18.48 18.53
C ALA A 43 -0.17 -18.48 19.87
N GLU A 44 -0.61 -17.67 20.84
CA GLU A 44 -0.07 -17.60 22.20
C GLU A 44 1.42 -17.21 22.26
N ALA A 45 1.88 -16.43 21.27
CA ALA A 45 3.23 -15.90 21.24
C ALA A 45 3.50 -14.92 22.39
N SER A 46 4.74 -14.88 22.85
CA SER A 46 5.16 -13.88 23.85
C SER A 46 5.01 -12.45 23.30
N ARG A 47 4.85 -11.46 24.19
CA ARG A 47 4.76 -10.04 23.80
C ARG A 47 5.93 -9.59 22.91
N GLY A 48 7.14 -10.08 23.22
CA GLY A 48 8.32 -9.84 22.40
C GLY A 48 8.20 -10.45 20.99
N GLY A 49 7.70 -11.68 20.90
CA GLY A 49 7.45 -12.34 19.61
C GLY A 49 6.42 -11.60 18.76
N ILE A 50 5.34 -11.11 19.37
CA ILE A 50 4.30 -10.31 18.68
C ILE A 50 4.91 -9.01 18.13
N LEU A 51 5.72 -8.30 18.92
CA LEU A 51 6.37 -7.06 18.48
C LEU A 51 7.36 -7.30 17.34
N ILE A 52 8.19 -8.34 17.45
CA ILE A 52 9.15 -8.70 16.41
C ILE A 52 8.40 -9.04 15.11
N ALA A 53 7.37 -9.88 15.18
CA ALA A 53 6.58 -10.25 14.00
C ALA A 53 5.90 -9.03 13.35
N GLY A 54 5.27 -8.17 14.15
CA GLY A 54 4.61 -6.96 13.65
C GLY A 54 5.57 -5.98 12.97
N VAL A 55 6.72 -5.69 13.60
CA VAL A 55 7.72 -4.78 13.02
C VAL A 55 8.36 -5.40 11.78
N ALA A 56 8.71 -6.69 11.81
CA ALA A 56 9.25 -7.38 10.65
C ALA A 56 8.27 -7.39 9.48
N GLY A 57 6.99 -7.68 9.74
CA GLY A 57 5.93 -7.66 8.73
C GLY A 57 5.72 -6.28 8.12
N LEU A 58 5.73 -5.23 8.94
CA LEU A 58 5.60 -3.85 8.48
C LEU A 58 6.76 -3.45 7.56
N VAL A 59 8.01 -3.74 7.96
CA VAL A 59 9.20 -3.42 7.17
C VAL A 59 9.21 -4.23 5.86
N ALA A 60 8.92 -5.53 5.92
CA ALA A 60 8.87 -6.39 4.74
C ALA A 60 7.78 -5.94 3.76
N GLY A 61 6.58 -5.59 4.25
CA GLY A 61 5.47 -5.10 3.44
C GLY A 61 5.79 -3.76 2.76
N ALA A 62 6.35 -2.80 3.51
CA ALA A 62 6.75 -1.51 2.97
C ALA A 62 7.83 -1.65 1.88
N MET A 63 8.84 -2.49 2.11
CA MET A 63 9.89 -2.77 1.12
C MET A 63 9.33 -3.44 -0.13
N SER A 64 8.40 -4.39 0.01
CA SER A 64 7.76 -5.06 -1.12
C SER A 64 6.94 -4.11 -1.98
N MET A 65 6.18 -3.18 -1.38
CA MET A 65 5.42 -2.17 -2.11
C MET A 65 6.35 -1.17 -2.84
N ALA A 66 7.41 -0.71 -2.17
CA ALA A 66 8.39 0.18 -2.78
C ALA A 66 9.12 -0.48 -3.96
N ALA A 67 9.54 -1.74 -3.79
CA ALA A 67 10.16 -2.52 -4.85
C ALA A 67 9.20 -2.80 -6.01
N GLY A 68 7.94 -3.13 -5.71
CA GLY A 68 6.90 -3.35 -6.71
C GLY A 68 6.68 -2.12 -7.60
N GLU A 69 6.59 -0.94 -7.00
CA GLU A 69 6.47 0.31 -7.76
C GLU A 69 7.73 0.60 -8.59
N TYR A 70 8.93 0.37 -8.03
CA TYR A 70 10.19 0.57 -8.74
C TYR A 70 10.35 -0.34 -9.98
N VAL A 71 9.89 -1.58 -9.89
CA VAL A 71 10.00 -2.57 -10.98
C VAL A 71 8.85 -2.45 -12.00
N SER A 72 7.74 -1.82 -11.63
CA SER A 72 6.58 -1.62 -12.52
C SER A 72 6.75 -0.52 -13.59
N VAL A 73 7.93 0.12 -13.63
CA VAL A 73 8.38 1.03 -14.70
C VAL A 73 8.74 0.26 -15.97
#